data_AF-A0A9D5IBM7-F1
#
_entry.id   AF-A0A9D5IBM7-F1
#
_cell.length_a   1.000
_cell.length_b   1.000
_cell.length_c   1.000
_cell.angle_alpha   90.00
_cell.angle_beta   90.00
_cell.angle_gamma   90.00
#
_symmetry.space_group_name_H-M   'P 1'
#
loop_
_entity.id
_entity.type
_entity.pdbx_description
1 polymer ?
#
loop_
_entity_poly.entity_id
_entity_poly.type
_entity_poly.pdbx_seq_one_letter_code
_entity_poly.pdbx_strand_id
1 'polypeptide(L)'
;MRLYDGETDALVSAELSPLRVSLLPAEGQAAREQGGGGGLGAEQRIRIMWGQDLLRDVLDGRYRAIVCGVNDTDNTRGVVAQIVDLVRASQWTSGAVTSYARMFQESVGVHAARDREPYVLKVDLDSVLVLGLLRPKGRDYFTLDDLHRGFTTVSRMLADRRERLPVASVSFLNARANRLVGADGREPSFEAVLRTMYSAGFRGDVYTAPGMWGLGHVGVFPSYPFPAGIARMGEGSS
;
A
#
# COMPACT_ATOMS: atom_id res chain seq x y z
N MET A 1 -1.76 -13.89 10.03
CA MET A 1 -1.90 -12.94 8.91
C MET A 1 -2.35 -13.74 7.71
N ARG A 2 -3.32 -13.23 6.96
CA ARG A 2 -3.96 -13.93 5.84
C ARG A 2 -3.58 -13.27 4.52
N LEU A 3 -3.21 -14.05 3.50
CA LEU A 3 -2.86 -13.49 2.18
C LEU A 3 -4.10 -13.35 1.30
N TYR A 4 -4.96 -14.36 1.31
CA TYR A 4 -6.17 -14.45 0.51
C TYR A 4 -7.44 -14.41 1.38
N ASP A 5 -8.57 -14.08 0.76
CA ASP A 5 -9.89 -14.17 1.42
C ASP A 5 -10.33 -15.66 1.58
N GLY A 6 -11.08 -15.96 2.65
CA GLY A 6 -11.61 -17.32 2.91
C GLY A 6 -10.56 -18.33 3.41
N GLU A 7 -10.72 -19.61 3.03
CA GLU A 7 -9.79 -20.71 3.31
C GLU A 7 -8.69 -20.89 2.24
N THR A 8 -8.59 -19.94 1.30
CA THR A 8 -7.69 -20.02 0.14
C THR A 8 -6.22 -20.20 0.50
N ASP A 9 -5.77 -19.64 1.64
CA ASP A 9 -4.40 -19.84 2.17
C ASP A 9 -4.07 -21.34 2.38
N ALA A 10 -5.06 -22.18 2.72
CA ALA A 10 -4.87 -23.63 2.93
C ALA A 10 -4.87 -24.45 1.62
N LEU A 11 -5.50 -23.93 0.57
CA LEU A 11 -5.60 -24.57 -0.75
C LEU A 11 -4.36 -24.33 -1.61
N VAL A 12 -3.62 -23.25 -1.32
CA VAL A 12 -2.39 -22.90 -2.01
C VAL A 12 -1.20 -23.34 -1.13
N SER A 13 -0.96 -24.65 -1.03
CA SER A 13 0.19 -25.21 -0.29
C SER A 13 1.37 -25.51 -1.23
N ALA A 14 2.54 -24.98 -0.90
CA ALA A 14 3.84 -25.25 -1.53
C ALA A 14 4.72 -26.07 -0.57
N GLU A 15 5.38 -27.11 -1.08
CA GLU A 15 6.29 -27.96 -0.31
C GLU A 15 7.44 -27.15 0.35
N LEU A 16 7.76 -27.57 1.58
CA LEU A 16 8.39 -26.81 2.66
C LEU A 16 9.79 -26.23 2.37
N SER A 17 9.88 -24.91 2.32
CA SER A 17 11.04 -24.16 2.81
C SER A 17 10.55 -22.88 3.52
N PRO A 18 10.86 -22.67 4.81
CA PRO A 18 10.24 -21.60 5.62
C PRO A 18 10.67 -20.17 5.23
N LEU A 19 11.63 -20.01 4.31
CA LEU A 19 12.17 -18.72 3.86
C LEU A 19 12.13 -18.56 2.33
N ARG A 20 11.12 -19.11 1.67
CA ARG A 20 10.96 -19.02 0.21
C ARG A 20 9.61 -18.43 -0.14
N VAL A 21 9.58 -17.43 -1.01
CA VAL A 21 8.34 -16.98 -1.67
C VAL A 21 8.26 -17.64 -3.04
N SER A 22 7.15 -18.32 -3.34
CA SER A 22 6.92 -18.94 -4.65
C SER A 22 6.03 -18.04 -5.51
N LEU A 23 6.59 -17.41 -6.54
CA LEU A 23 5.83 -16.54 -7.43
C LEU A 23 5.05 -17.39 -8.45
N LEU A 24 3.73 -17.23 -8.45
CA LEU A 24 2.85 -17.82 -9.43
C LEU A 24 2.78 -16.94 -10.70
N PRO A 25 2.64 -17.55 -11.89
CA PRO A 25 2.52 -16.79 -13.13
C PRO A 25 1.26 -15.94 -13.12
N ALA A 26 1.37 -14.71 -13.62
CA ALA A 26 0.20 -13.87 -13.86
C ALA A 26 -0.49 -14.29 -15.18
N GLU A 27 -1.82 -14.31 -15.21
CA GLU A 27 -2.58 -14.37 -16.47
C GLU A 27 -2.13 -13.18 -17.34
N GLY A 28 -1.38 -13.50 -18.40
CA GLY A 28 -0.71 -12.53 -19.28
C GLY A 28 0.72 -12.89 -19.71
N GLN A 29 1.43 -13.78 -19.00
CA GLN A 29 2.73 -14.27 -19.49
C GLN A 29 2.57 -15.21 -20.70
N ALA A 30 1.63 -16.16 -20.64
CA ALA A 30 1.32 -17.05 -21.76
C ALA A 30 0.75 -16.31 -23.00
N ALA A 31 0.02 -15.21 -22.80
CA ALA A 31 -0.53 -14.40 -23.90
C ALA A 31 0.52 -13.49 -24.57
N ARG A 32 1.61 -13.14 -23.86
CA ARG A 32 2.73 -12.37 -24.43
C ARG A 32 3.67 -13.22 -25.27
N GLU A 33 3.77 -14.51 -24.99
CA GLU A 33 4.62 -15.45 -25.73
C GLU A 33 4.00 -15.88 -27.07
N GLN A 34 2.68 -15.73 -27.25
CA GLN A 34 1.97 -16.07 -28.48
C GLN A 34 1.57 -14.81 -29.27
N GLY A 35 2.55 -14.20 -29.93
CA GLY A 35 2.41 -13.41 -31.16
C GLY A 35 1.25 -12.41 -31.26
N GLY A 36 1.49 -11.15 -30.86
CA GLY A 36 0.62 -10.04 -31.22
C GLY A 36 1.12 -8.70 -30.70
N GLY A 37 1.90 -7.98 -31.52
CA GLY A 37 2.21 -6.58 -31.25
C GLY A 37 0.92 -5.76 -31.24
N GLY A 38 0.63 -5.06 -30.14
CA GLY A 38 -0.60 -4.28 -30.05
C GLY A 38 -0.76 -3.51 -28.73
N GLY A 39 -0.39 -2.23 -28.75
CA GLY A 39 -1.03 -1.19 -27.93
C GLY A 39 -0.49 -0.95 -26.53
N LEU A 40 -0.27 0.33 -26.22
CA LEU A 40 -0.01 0.95 -24.91
C LEU A 40 -1.20 0.81 -23.93
N GLY A 41 -1.87 -0.35 -23.93
CA GLY A 41 -2.81 -0.79 -22.91
C GLY A 41 -2.11 -1.76 -21.97
N ALA A 42 -1.05 -1.31 -21.31
CA ALA A 42 -0.60 -2.02 -20.11
C ALA A 42 -1.78 -1.97 -19.14
N GLU A 43 -2.50 -3.09 -19.01
CA GLU A 43 -3.62 -3.20 -18.09
C GLU A 43 -3.20 -2.57 -16.76
N GLN A 44 -3.96 -1.57 -16.32
CA GLN A 44 -3.62 -0.80 -15.14
C GLN A 44 -3.62 -1.76 -13.95
N ARG A 45 -2.44 -2.18 -13.47
CA ARG A 45 -2.28 -3.15 -12.37
C ARG A 45 -1.49 -2.52 -11.22
N ILE A 46 -1.70 -3.03 -10.02
CA ILE A 46 -0.79 -2.79 -8.89
C ILE A 46 0.31 -3.85 -8.97
N ARG A 47 1.58 -3.45 -8.92
CA ARG A 47 2.70 -4.41 -8.80
C ARG A 47 2.99 -4.68 -7.32
N ILE A 48 3.27 -5.93 -6.99
CA ILE A 48 3.50 -6.35 -5.62
C ILE A 48 4.99 -6.67 -5.46
N MET A 49 5.67 -5.93 -4.58
CA MET A 49 7.11 -5.98 -4.41
C MET A 49 7.50 -6.98 -3.32
N TRP A 50 7.45 -8.27 -3.66
CA TRP A 50 7.86 -9.36 -2.78
C TRP A 50 9.37 -9.37 -2.56
N GLY A 51 9.81 -9.38 -1.28
CA GLY A 51 11.23 -9.46 -0.92
C GLY A 51 12.08 -8.24 -1.28
N GLN A 52 11.47 -7.15 -1.73
CA GLN A 52 12.20 -5.93 -2.11
C GLN A 52 12.35 -4.96 -0.93
N ASP A 53 13.41 -4.16 -0.96
CA ASP A 53 13.73 -3.15 0.06
C ASP A 53 13.32 -1.75 -0.41
N LEU A 54 12.23 -1.24 0.19
CA LEU A 54 11.70 0.09 -0.12
C LEU A 54 12.74 1.20 0.13
N LEU A 55 13.48 1.15 1.25
CA LEU A 55 14.37 2.25 1.62
C LEU A 55 15.53 2.34 0.63
N ARG A 56 16.04 1.17 0.20
CA ARG A 56 17.05 1.11 -0.85
C ARG A 56 16.53 1.68 -2.17
N ASP A 57 15.31 1.31 -2.56
CA ASP A 57 14.70 1.81 -3.80
C ASP A 57 14.40 3.31 -3.77
N VAL A 58 14.08 3.88 -2.59
CA VAL A 58 13.95 5.33 -2.39
C VAL A 58 15.32 6.01 -2.54
N LEU A 59 16.37 5.49 -1.91
CA LEU A 59 17.75 6.02 -2.05
C LEU A 59 18.24 6.00 -3.49
N ASP A 60 17.95 4.93 -4.22
CA ASP A 60 18.33 4.77 -5.62
C ASP A 60 17.46 5.63 -6.57
N GLY A 61 16.56 6.46 -6.02
CA GLY A 61 15.75 7.41 -6.78
C GLY A 61 14.68 6.75 -7.65
N ARG A 62 14.28 5.51 -7.34
CA ARG A 62 13.33 4.75 -8.16
C ARG A 62 11.93 5.32 -8.11
N TYR A 63 11.55 6.03 -7.05
CA TYR A 63 10.22 6.62 -6.88
C TYR A 63 10.26 8.12 -6.70
N ARG A 64 9.28 8.80 -7.28
CA ARG A 64 9.04 10.25 -7.09
C ARG A 64 8.04 10.53 -5.99
N ALA A 65 7.20 9.55 -5.66
CA ALA A 65 6.29 9.65 -4.54
C ALA A 65 6.15 8.34 -3.76
N ILE A 66 5.96 8.44 -2.45
CA ILE A 66 5.72 7.30 -1.55
C ILE A 66 4.46 7.56 -0.72
N VAL A 67 3.58 6.56 -0.65
CA VAL A 67 2.38 6.58 0.20
C VAL A 67 2.64 5.77 1.47
N CYS A 68 2.37 6.37 2.63
CA CYS A 68 2.45 5.68 3.92
C CYS A 68 1.48 6.24 4.95
N GLY A 69 1.15 5.47 5.98
CA GLY A 69 0.34 5.96 7.09
C GLY A 69 1.12 6.92 8.00
N VAL A 70 0.45 7.98 8.46
CA VAL A 70 0.92 8.95 9.46
C VAL A 70 -0.17 9.20 10.50
N ASN A 71 0.21 9.63 11.70
CA ASN A 71 -0.72 10.00 12.77
C ASN A 71 -0.32 11.34 13.43
N ASP A 72 -1.16 11.86 14.32
CA ASP A 72 -0.97 13.13 15.04
C ASP A 72 -0.28 12.97 16.41
N THR A 73 0.02 11.73 16.80
CA THR A 73 0.52 11.38 18.13
C THR A 73 2.04 11.17 18.13
N ASP A 74 2.53 10.20 17.36
CA ASP A 74 3.94 9.84 17.25
C ASP A 74 4.22 9.09 15.93
N ASN A 75 5.05 9.69 15.07
CA ASN A 75 5.54 9.08 13.84
C ASN A 75 6.99 8.60 13.89
N THR A 76 7.70 8.78 15.02
CA THR A 76 9.15 8.54 15.15
C THR A 76 9.59 7.09 14.94
N ARG A 77 8.66 6.13 15.08
CA ARG A 77 8.92 4.69 14.94
C ARG A 77 8.30 4.08 13.69
N GLY A 78 7.67 4.90 12.86
CA GLY A 78 7.03 4.47 11.62
C GLY A 78 7.98 4.42 10.44
N VAL A 79 7.51 3.88 9.32
CA VAL A 79 8.23 3.93 8.04
C VAL A 79 8.46 5.36 7.56
N VAL A 80 7.57 6.30 7.89
CA VAL A 80 7.75 7.72 7.56
C VAL A 80 8.99 8.32 8.22
N ALA A 81 9.32 7.94 9.47
CA ALA A 81 10.54 8.39 10.11
C ALA A 81 11.77 7.86 9.37
N GLN A 82 11.76 6.57 9.01
CA GLN A 82 12.85 5.96 8.25
C GLN A 82 13.06 6.66 6.89
N ILE A 83 11.98 7.00 6.17
CA ILE A 83 12.06 7.71 4.88
C ILE A 83 12.60 9.13 5.08
N VAL A 84 12.09 9.87 6.06
CA VAL A 84 12.50 11.25 6.33
C VAL A 84 13.97 11.31 6.75
N ASP A 85 14.41 10.41 7.64
CA ASP A 85 15.80 10.37 8.12
C ASP A 85 16.79 9.94 7.03
N LEU A 86 16.31 9.24 5.99
CA LEU A 86 17.09 8.80 4.85
C LEU A 86 17.44 9.97 3.92
N VAL A 87 16.50 10.90 3.72
CA VAL A 87 16.63 12.02 2.78
C VAL A 87 17.18 13.25 3.51
N ARG A 88 18.49 13.21 3.81
CA ARG A 88 19.19 14.20 4.64
C ARG A 88 19.15 15.64 4.15
N ALA A 89 18.87 15.87 2.86
CA ALA A 89 18.75 17.22 2.30
C ALA A 89 17.47 17.94 2.76
N SER A 90 16.44 17.17 3.15
CA SER A 90 15.15 17.68 3.56
C SER A 90 15.20 18.40 4.91
N GLN A 91 14.41 19.47 5.04
CA GLN A 91 14.17 20.12 6.33
C GLN A 91 13.19 19.36 7.24
N TRP A 92 12.54 18.31 6.70
CA TRP A 92 11.60 17.52 7.47
C TRP A 92 12.32 16.62 8.46
N THR A 93 11.72 16.50 9.64
CA THR A 93 12.06 15.49 10.64
C THR A 93 10.80 14.71 10.98
N SER A 94 10.95 13.50 11.53
CA SER A 94 9.80 12.72 12.02
C SER A 94 8.95 13.48 13.06
N GLY A 95 9.59 14.31 13.88
CA GLY A 95 8.93 15.25 14.79
C GLY A 95 8.12 16.33 14.05
N ALA A 96 8.70 16.94 13.01
CA ALA A 96 8.00 17.93 12.18
C ALA A 96 6.78 17.33 11.47
N VAL A 97 6.85 16.09 10.98
CA VAL A 97 5.70 15.37 10.40
C VAL A 97 4.58 15.21 11.43
N THR A 98 4.93 14.85 12.68
CA THR A 98 3.95 14.69 13.77
C THR A 98 3.26 16.01 14.12
N SER A 99 4.04 17.08 14.26
CA SER A 99 3.51 18.43 14.52
C SER A 99 2.63 18.92 13.37
N TYR A 100 3.03 18.67 12.13
CA TYR A 100 2.26 19.03 10.96
C TYR A 100 0.93 18.26 10.90
N ALA A 101 0.94 16.96 11.17
CA ALA A 101 -0.27 16.14 11.25
C ALA A 101 -1.25 16.64 12.31
N ARG A 102 -0.76 17.01 13.49
CA ARG A 102 -1.57 17.58 14.57
C ARG A 102 -2.20 18.91 14.18
N MET A 103 -1.40 19.86 13.71
CA MET A 103 -1.88 21.17 13.25
C MET A 103 -2.93 21.02 12.14
N PHE A 104 -2.70 20.08 11.22
CA PHE A 104 -3.64 19.79 10.14
C PHE A 104 -4.98 19.31 10.69
N GLN A 105 -4.99 18.31 11.58
CA GLN A 105 -6.22 17.82 12.22
C GLN A 105 -6.96 18.90 13.01
N GLU A 106 -6.23 19.76 13.71
CA GLU A 106 -6.81 20.87 14.47
C GLU A 106 -7.46 21.93 13.55
N SER A 107 -6.80 22.27 12.44
CA SER A 107 -7.28 23.27 11.48
C SER A 107 -8.53 22.83 10.72
N VAL A 108 -8.64 21.55 10.40
CA VAL A 108 -9.78 20.95 9.68
C VAL A 108 -11.02 20.87 10.57
N GLY A 109 -10.84 20.63 11.87
CA GLY A 109 -11.93 20.60 12.85
C GLY A 109 -12.71 21.92 12.98
N VAL A 110 -12.15 23.05 12.52
CA VAL A 110 -12.79 24.37 12.55
C VAL A 110 -13.67 24.62 11.30
N HIS A 111 -13.44 23.91 10.20
CA HIS A 111 -14.07 24.18 8.89
C HIS A 111 -14.91 23.02 8.31
N ALA A 112 -14.87 21.82 8.92
CA ALA A 112 -15.48 20.62 8.36
C ALA A 112 -16.78 20.21 9.08
N ALA A 113 -17.85 20.98 8.90
CA ALA A 113 -19.19 20.57 9.34
C ALA A 113 -19.85 19.51 8.42
N ARG A 114 -19.19 19.07 7.33
CA ARG A 114 -19.77 18.18 6.30
C ARG A 114 -18.71 17.39 5.51
N ASP A 115 -18.05 16.44 6.17
CA ASP A 115 -17.60 15.20 5.49
C ASP A 115 -16.52 15.39 4.37
N ARG A 116 -15.58 16.31 4.57
CA ARG A 116 -14.48 16.60 3.63
C ARG A 116 -13.12 16.71 4.32
N GLU A 117 -12.84 15.82 5.26
CA GLU A 117 -11.52 15.79 5.88
C GLU A 117 -10.47 15.38 4.83
N PRO A 118 -9.37 16.13 4.67
CA PRO A 118 -8.29 15.69 3.81
C PRO A 118 -7.51 14.58 4.52
N TYR A 119 -7.56 13.37 3.97
CA TYR A 119 -6.88 12.20 4.51
C TYR A 119 -5.39 12.12 4.15
N VAL A 120 -4.82 13.11 3.45
CA VAL A 120 -3.48 12.99 2.87
C VAL A 120 -2.65 14.25 3.13
N LEU A 121 -1.56 14.09 3.88
CA LEU A 121 -0.55 15.12 4.08
C LEU A 121 0.51 15.04 2.99
N LYS A 122 0.96 16.20 2.49
CA LYS A 122 2.11 16.28 1.58
C LYS A 122 3.34 16.65 2.38
N VAL A 123 4.35 15.80 2.32
CA VAL A 123 5.65 16.01 2.96
C VAL A 123 6.70 15.94 1.84
N ASP A 124 7.18 17.11 1.41
CA ASP A 124 8.13 17.21 0.32
C ASP A 124 9.55 17.07 0.85
N LEU A 125 10.26 16.02 0.44
CA LEU A 125 11.64 15.73 0.83
C LEU A 125 12.64 16.11 -0.28
N ASP A 126 12.27 17.07 -1.14
CA ASP A 126 13.01 17.55 -2.31
C ASP A 126 13.09 16.52 -3.45
N SER A 127 13.69 15.36 -3.18
CA SER A 127 13.90 14.29 -4.15
C SER A 127 12.72 13.32 -4.26
N VAL A 128 11.90 13.24 -3.21
CA VAL A 128 10.74 12.36 -3.11
C VAL A 128 9.60 13.04 -2.37
N LEU A 129 8.37 12.89 -2.87
CA LEU A 129 7.16 13.36 -2.23
C LEU A 129 6.54 12.26 -1.36
N VAL A 130 6.41 12.48 -0.06
CA VAL A 130 5.62 11.59 0.80
C VAL A 130 4.16 12.05 0.83
N LEU A 131 3.26 11.14 0.48
CA LEU A 131 1.81 11.25 0.58
C LEU A 131 1.34 10.48 1.82
N GLY A 132 1.33 11.18 2.96
CA GLY A 132 1.01 10.60 4.25
C GLY A 132 -0.50 10.43 4.45
N LEU A 133 -1.01 9.20 4.42
CA LEU A 133 -2.40 8.92 4.81
C LEU A 133 -2.55 9.19 6.31
N LEU A 134 -3.36 10.18 6.67
CA LEU A 134 -3.55 10.64 8.04
C LEU A 134 -4.60 9.78 8.75
N ARG A 135 -4.20 9.17 9.87
CA ARG A 135 -5.09 8.38 10.72
C ARG A 135 -6.23 9.27 11.25
N PRO A 136 -7.50 8.83 11.17
CA PRO A 136 -8.61 9.62 11.68
C PRO A 136 -8.42 10.03 13.15
N LYS A 137 -8.83 11.25 13.49
CA LYS A 137 -8.68 11.80 14.83
C LYS A 137 -9.43 10.96 15.86
N GLY A 138 -8.81 10.76 17.03
CA GLY A 138 -9.39 9.99 18.13
C GLY A 138 -9.48 8.47 17.88
N ARG A 139 -8.85 7.95 16.80
CA ARG A 139 -8.79 6.52 16.50
C ARG A 139 -7.36 6.03 16.49
N ASP A 140 -7.15 4.80 16.99
CA ASP A 140 -5.84 4.13 17.03
C ASP A 140 -5.53 3.29 15.77
N TYR A 141 -6.46 3.26 14.82
CA TYR A 141 -6.38 2.42 13.63
C TYR A 141 -7.10 3.05 12.43
N PHE A 142 -6.67 2.65 11.23
CA PHE A 142 -7.39 2.83 9.98
C PHE A 142 -8.42 1.71 9.77
N THR A 143 -9.48 1.98 9.02
CA THR A 143 -10.35 0.98 8.39
C THR A 143 -10.10 0.90 6.89
N LEU A 144 -10.66 -0.11 6.23
CA LEU A 144 -10.66 -0.19 4.76
C LEU A 144 -11.35 1.02 4.11
N ASP A 145 -12.37 1.60 4.75
CA ASP A 145 -13.01 2.82 4.24
C ASP A 145 -12.09 4.04 4.32
N ASP A 146 -11.33 4.17 5.41
CA ASP A 146 -10.32 5.23 5.55
C ASP A 146 -9.24 5.08 4.48
N LEU A 147 -8.77 3.84 4.23
CA LEU A 147 -7.84 3.54 3.14
C LEU A 147 -8.45 3.89 1.78
N HIS A 148 -9.70 3.50 1.51
CA HIS A 148 -10.35 3.79 0.23
C HIS A 148 -10.42 5.30 -0.04
N ARG A 149 -10.83 6.10 0.95
CA ARG A 149 -10.89 7.57 0.83
C ARG A 149 -9.50 8.19 0.69
N GLY A 150 -8.53 7.70 1.45
CA GLY A 150 -7.12 8.10 1.37
C GLY A 150 -6.53 7.85 -0.01
N PHE A 151 -6.65 6.63 -0.52
CA PHE A 151 -6.16 6.27 -1.85
C PHE A 151 -6.94 6.95 -2.98
N THR A 152 -8.23 7.24 -2.82
CA THR A 152 -8.98 8.05 -3.79
C THR A 152 -8.39 9.45 -3.91
N THR A 153 -8.02 10.04 -2.77
CA THR A 153 -7.35 11.34 -2.73
C THR A 153 -5.94 11.26 -3.35
N VAL A 154 -5.16 10.23 -3.01
CA VAL A 154 -3.85 9.97 -3.61
C VAL A 154 -3.94 9.84 -5.13
N SER A 155 -4.85 9.02 -5.64
CA SER A 155 -5.04 8.82 -7.09
C SER A 155 -5.36 10.12 -7.80
N ARG A 156 -6.23 10.97 -7.23
CA ARG A 156 -6.51 12.32 -7.76
C ARG A 156 -5.29 13.23 -7.72
N MET A 157 -4.47 13.12 -6.68
CA MET A 157 -3.24 13.91 -6.56
C MET A 157 -2.13 13.46 -7.52
N LEU A 158 -2.17 12.21 -7.99
CA LEU A 158 -1.23 11.65 -8.97
C LEU A 158 -1.73 11.80 -10.41
N ALA A 159 -3.05 11.94 -10.60
CA ALA A 159 -3.66 12.14 -11.91
C ALA A 159 -3.00 13.30 -12.65
N ASP A 160 -2.59 13.04 -13.90
CA ASP A 160 -1.92 13.99 -14.81
C ASP A 160 -0.59 14.57 -14.31
N ARG A 161 -0.02 14.02 -13.22
CA ARG A 161 1.23 14.47 -12.60
C ARG A 161 2.36 13.49 -12.87
N ARG A 162 2.83 13.43 -14.12
CA ARG A 162 3.92 12.51 -14.53
C ARG A 162 5.20 12.72 -13.72
N GLU A 163 5.45 13.94 -13.26
CA GLU A 163 6.58 14.29 -12.40
C GLU A 163 6.53 13.61 -11.01
N ARG A 164 5.35 13.12 -10.59
CA ARG A 164 5.14 12.37 -9.33
C ARG A 164 5.20 10.85 -9.53
N LEU A 165 5.45 10.39 -10.75
CA LEU A 165 5.57 8.98 -11.08
C LEU A 165 7.03 8.59 -11.33
N PRO A 166 7.43 7.34 -11.01
CA PRO A 166 6.59 6.28 -10.45
C PRO A 166 6.34 6.47 -8.94
N VAL A 167 5.31 5.79 -8.44
CA VAL A 167 4.83 5.89 -7.05
C VAL A 167 4.80 4.51 -6.40
N ALA A 168 5.18 4.45 -5.12
CA ALA A 168 5.02 3.25 -4.31
C ALA A 168 4.16 3.50 -3.07
N SER A 169 3.62 2.43 -2.50
CA SER A 169 2.98 2.40 -1.19
C SER A 169 3.64 1.34 -0.31
N VAL A 170 3.76 1.64 0.97
CA VAL A 170 4.02 0.62 2.00
C VAL A 170 2.77 -0.24 2.21
N SER A 171 2.95 -1.43 2.79
CA SER A 171 1.83 -2.18 3.36
C SER A 171 1.34 -1.50 4.64
N PHE A 172 0.02 -1.53 4.82
CA PHE A 172 -0.65 -1.10 6.05
C PHE A 172 -0.90 -2.27 7.02
N LEU A 173 -0.52 -3.48 6.62
CA LEU A 173 -0.60 -4.69 7.45
C LEU A 173 0.63 -4.82 8.35
N ASN A 174 0.45 -5.46 9.50
CA ASN A 174 1.44 -5.61 10.58
C ASN A 174 2.01 -4.27 11.09
N ALA A 175 1.35 -3.15 10.78
CA ALA A 175 1.78 -1.83 11.20
C ALA A 175 1.47 -1.61 12.69
N ARG A 176 2.49 -1.25 13.48
CA ARG A 176 2.32 -1.00 14.93
C ARG A 176 1.70 0.36 15.24
N ALA A 177 2.21 1.42 14.62
CA ALA A 177 1.75 2.79 14.87
C ALA A 177 0.42 3.11 14.18
N ASN A 178 0.20 2.50 13.01
CA ASN A 178 -0.92 2.77 12.12
C ASN A 178 -1.63 1.47 11.78
N ARG A 179 -2.22 0.83 12.79
CA ARG A 179 -2.94 -0.45 12.62
C ARG A 179 -4.04 -0.33 11.58
N LEU A 180 -4.28 -1.39 10.84
CA LEU A 180 -5.44 -1.52 9.95
C LEU A 180 -6.39 -2.57 10.50
N VAL A 181 -7.65 -2.20 10.66
CA VAL A 181 -8.70 -3.06 11.24
C VAL A 181 -9.86 -3.16 10.26
N GLY A 182 -10.24 -4.39 9.93
CA GLY A 182 -11.41 -4.73 9.12
C GLY A 182 -12.70 -4.72 9.93
N ALA A 183 -13.82 -4.96 9.25
CA ALA A 183 -15.15 -4.95 9.86
C ALA A 183 -15.33 -6.00 10.98
N ASP A 184 -14.56 -7.08 10.96
CA ASP A 184 -14.56 -8.14 11.96
C ASP A 184 -13.69 -7.83 13.19
N GLY A 185 -13.14 -6.60 13.28
CA GLY A 185 -12.24 -6.19 14.37
C GLY A 185 -10.82 -6.77 14.26
N ARG A 186 -10.50 -7.50 13.18
CA ARG A 186 -9.16 -8.07 12.94
C ARG A 186 -8.45 -7.35 11.81
N GLU A 187 -7.16 -7.61 11.66
CA GLU A 187 -6.42 -7.12 10.50
C GLU A 187 -6.94 -7.81 9.21
N PRO A 188 -7.26 -7.03 8.14
CA PRO A 188 -7.79 -7.59 6.90
C PRO A 188 -6.73 -8.40 6.13
N SER A 189 -7.19 -9.18 5.13
CA SER A 189 -6.29 -9.88 4.21
C SER A 189 -5.52 -8.88 3.33
N PHE A 190 -4.37 -9.31 2.81
CA PHE A 190 -3.63 -8.50 1.84
C PHE A 190 -4.42 -8.28 0.56
N GLU A 191 -5.18 -9.28 0.10
CA GLU A 191 -6.12 -9.13 -1.00
C GLU A 191 -7.15 -8.02 -0.77
N ALA A 192 -7.76 -7.94 0.42
CA ALA A 192 -8.72 -6.89 0.73
C ALA A 192 -8.08 -5.50 0.67
N VAL A 193 -6.85 -5.35 1.14
CA VAL A 193 -6.10 -4.09 1.05
C VAL A 193 -5.83 -3.72 -0.42
N LEU A 194 -5.31 -4.65 -1.21
CA LEU A 194 -5.03 -4.43 -2.63
C LEU A 194 -6.30 -4.08 -3.41
N ARG A 195 -7.40 -4.79 -3.16
CA ARG A 195 -8.73 -4.51 -3.73
C ARG A 195 -9.18 -3.09 -3.39
N THR A 196 -9.08 -2.69 -2.12
CA THR A 196 -9.43 -1.33 -1.67
C THR A 196 -8.61 -0.26 -2.40
N MET A 197 -7.29 -0.46 -2.52
CA MET A 197 -6.38 0.46 -3.21
C MET A 197 -6.69 0.54 -4.71
N TYR A 198 -6.90 -0.62 -5.34
CA TYR A 198 -7.19 -0.74 -6.76
C TYR A 198 -8.53 -0.07 -7.13
N SER A 199 -9.58 -0.34 -6.35
CA SER A 199 -10.90 0.29 -6.52
C SER A 199 -10.86 1.80 -6.26
N ALA A 200 -9.93 2.28 -5.45
CA ALA A 200 -9.65 3.71 -5.26
C ALA A 200 -8.80 4.34 -6.39
N GLY A 201 -8.46 3.58 -7.44
CA GLY A 201 -7.72 4.06 -8.61
C GLY A 201 -6.20 4.01 -8.51
N PHE A 202 -5.62 3.46 -7.43
CA PHE A 202 -4.17 3.40 -7.28
C PHE A 202 -3.55 2.33 -8.21
N ARG A 203 -2.44 2.67 -8.87
CA ARG A 203 -1.76 1.82 -9.88
C ARG A 203 -0.23 1.82 -9.74
N GLY A 204 0.26 2.13 -8.54
CA GLY A 204 1.69 2.09 -8.22
C GLY A 204 2.15 0.71 -7.74
N ASP A 205 3.33 0.73 -7.15
CA ASP A 205 3.93 -0.46 -6.53
C ASP A 205 3.52 -0.56 -5.07
N VAL A 206 3.32 -1.78 -4.56
CA VAL A 206 2.99 -2.04 -3.15
C VAL A 206 4.04 -2.94 -2.54
N TYR A 207 4.75 -2.42 -1.55
CA TYR A 207 5.69 -3.20 -0.75
C TYR A 207 4.93 -4.00 0.30
N THR A 208 5.14 -5.31 0.30
CA THR A 208 4.55 -6.23 1.27
C THR A 208 5.14 -6.00 2.66
N ALA A 209 4.38 -6.32 3.71
CA ALA A 209 4.90 -6.28 5.08
C ALA A 209 5.95 -7.40 5.27
N PRO A 210 7.03 -7.18 6.05
CA PRO A 210 8.08 -8.19 6.24
C PRO A 210 7.56 -9.54 6.73
N GLY A 211 6.52 -9.54 7.57
CA GLY A 211 5.87 -10.77 8.04
C GLY A 211 5.32 -11.64 6.89
N MET A 212 4.99 -11.04 5.74
CA MET A 212 4.41 -11.74 4.59
C MET A 212 5.42 -12.62 3.86
N TRP A 213 6.71 -12.37 4.04
CA TRP A 213 7.77 -13.16 3.43
C TRP A 213 7.94 -14.53 4.11
N GLY A 214 7.48 -14.66 5.35
CA GLY A 214 7.53 -15.90 6.11
C GLY A 214 6.42 -16.91 5.75
N LEU A 215 5.47 -16.54 4.88
CA LEU A 215 4.39 -17.42 4.43
C LEU A 215 4.83 -18.28 3.24
N GLY A 216 5.99 -18.93 3.36
CA GLY A 216 6.63 -19.61 2.23
C GLY A 216 5.93 -20.87 1.72
N HIS A 217 4.93 -21.33 2.45
CA HIS A 217 4.03 -22.40 2.03
C HIS A 217 2.93 -21.91 1.08
N VAL A 218 2.81 -20.60 0.81
CA VAL A 218 1.75 -20.04 -0.05
C VAL A 218 2.37 -19.47 -1.32
N GLY A 219 1.86 -19.90 -2.48
CA GLY A 219 2.19 -19.30 -3.78
C GLY A 219 1.57 -17.90 -3.87
N VAL A 220 2.34 -16.90 -4.31
CA VAL A 220 1.90 -15.50 -4.37
C VAL A 220 1.99 -14.92 -5.77
N PHE A 221 1.18 -13.90 -6.07
CA PHE A 221 1.18 -13.25 -7.39
C PHE A 221 2.02 -11.97 -7.41
N PRO A 222 2.61 -11.61 -8.56
CA PRO A 222 3.41 -10.39 -8.70
C PRO A 222 2.56 -9.13 -8.91
N SER A 223 1.25 -9.25 -9.13
CA SER A 223 0.37 -8.11 -9.40
C SER A 223 -1.06 -8.35 -8.95
N TYR A 224 -1.80 -7.26 -8.74
CA TYR A 224 -3.25 -7.24 -8.54
C TYR A 224 -3.94 -6.45 -9.67
N PRO A 225 -5.13 -6.84 -10.18
CA PRO A 225 -5.96 -7.98 -9.75
C PRO A 225 -5.31 -9.34 -9.96
N PHE A 226 -5.67 -10.30 -9.09
CA PHE A 226 -5.24 -11.69 -9.23
C PHE A 226 -5.97 -12.38 -10.40
N PRO A 227 -5.39 -13.46 -10.96
CA PRO A 227 -6.03 -14.29 -11.98
C PRO A 227 -7.46 -14.71 -11.62
N ALA A 228 -8.36 -14.74 -12.62
CA ALA A 228 -9.77 -15.07 -12.41
C ALA A 228 -9.98 -16.51 -11.90
N GLY A 229 -8.99 -17.40 -12.09
CA GLY A 229 -8.99 -18.74 -11.52
C GLY A 229 -9.09 -18.77 -9.98
N ILE A 230 -8.51 -17.79 -9.27
CA ILE A 230 -8.50 -17.76 -7.80
C ILE A 230 -9.91 -17.55 -7.25
N ALA A 231 -10.67 -16.59 -7.79
CA ALA A 231 -12.04 -16.33 -7.36
C ALA A 231 -12.93 -17.58 -7.52
N ARG A 232 -12.77 -18.30 -8.64
CA ARG A 232 -13.49 -19.56 -8.91
C ARG A 232 -13.10 -20.70 -7.96
N MET A 233 -11.85 -20.76 -7.51
CA MET A 233 -11.41 -21.76 -6.53
C MET A 233 -12.04 -21.51 -5.15
N GLY A 234 -12.24 -20.25 -4.76
CA GLY A 234 -12.93 -19.90 -3.52
C GLY A 234 -14.41 -20.26 -3.53
N GLU A 235 -15.10 -20.08 -4.66
CA GLU A 235 -16.52 -20.41 -4.83
C GLU A 235 -16.80 -21.92 -4.81
N GLY A 236 -15.85 -22.75 -5.28
CA GLY A 236 -16.00 -24.21 -5.32
C GLY A 236 -15.78 -24.94 -3.99
N SER A 237 -15.43 -24.22 -2.91
CA SER A 237 -15.14 -24.79 -1.59
C SER A 237 -16.25 -24.56 -0.55
N SER A 238 -17.44 -24.09 -0.97
CA SER A 238 -18.60 -23.83 -0.10
C SER A 238 -19.67 -24.92 -0.17
#